data_AF-A0A957N460-F1
#
_entry.id   AF-A0A957N460-F1
#
_cell.length_a   1.000
_cell.length_b   1.000
_cell.length_c   1.000
_cell.angle_alpha   90.00
_cell.angle_beta   90.00
_cell.angle_gamma   90.00
#
_symmetry.space_group_name_H-M   'P 1'
#
loop_
_entity.id
_entity.type
_entity.pdbx_description
1 polymer ?
#
loop_
_entity_poly.entity_id
_entity_poly.type
_entity_poly.pdbx_seq_one_letter_code
_entity_poly.pdbx_strand_id
1 'polypeptide(L)'
;MNNATKLNPPHRQGAKRVALAGISLLLVLGVLLPGQARAQSLPCADTVIVQAGDTLSAIALRTLGSLSAYPHIVTATNAAAETDARFPTITDPGAINVGWTLCIPAASTDTASGSGGGASDSTPAAETGAGDNTAADEPEYDFDGARLTIDYLRSLDFPGSELVIEQTLAPGDNYARYVASYQSEGFKIFGLLTVPNGDAPAGGWPAIIFNHGYIPPEVYRTTERYVAYQDGFARNGYVTFKSDYRGHGFSEGDARSSYGTPDYVIDVLNATASVKQLPYVDADRIGMWGHSMGGYITVRAMLADPDIKVGVIWAGVVAAYPDIMTRWTRTSVPRTIPSHARRWRDELQAEYGTPEENPEFWASISANTFVDELPGPIQLHHGTADGSVPLLFSELLRDDIEAAGGEVELFSYAGDDHNLSQSFNTAMARSVAFFDEVLK
;
A
#
# COMPACT_ATOMS: atom_id res chain seq x y z
N MET A 1 59.55 -20.14 14.52
CA MET A 1 60.53 -21.23 14.74
C MET A 1 59.89 -22.27 15.64
N ASN A 2 59.74 -23.51 15.13
CA ASN A 2 59.73 -24.85 15.76
C ASN A 2 58.96 -25.06 17.09
N ASN A 3 58.23 -26.15 17.34
CA ASN A 3 58.07 -27.43 16.63
C ASN A 3 56.86 -28.20 17.20
N ALA A 4 56.29 -29.07 16.37
CA ALA A 4 55.26 -30.06 16.70
C ALA A 4 55.86 -31.41 17.13
N THR A 5 55.11 -32.21 17.92
CA THR A 5 55.20 -33.69 17.99
C THR A 5 53.88 -34.23 18.58
N LYS A 6 52.94 -34.83 17.82
CA LYS A 6 52.79 -36.24 17.34
C LYS A 6 52.83 -37.32 18.44
N LEU A 7 51.73 -38.07 18.64
CA LEU A 7 51.56 -39.50 18.25
C LEU A 7 50.22 -40.11 18.76
N ASN A 8 49.80 -41.20 18.10
CA ASN A 8 48.44 -41.70 17.88
C ASN A 8 48.23 -43.13 18.53
N PRO A 9 47.18 -43.95 18.24
CA PRO A 9 46.29 -44.64 19.20
C PRO A 9 46.47 -46.19 19.30
N PRO A 10 45.49 -46.95 19.86
CA PRO A 10 44.81 -48.02 19.08
C PRO A 10 43.28 -48.13 19.37
N HIS A 11 42.37 -48.40 18.39
CA HIS A 11 41.90 -49.70 17.85
C HIS A 11 41.40 -50.73 18.91
N ARG A 12 40.28 -51.49 18.80
CA ARG A 12 39.17 -51.72 17.84
C ARG A 12 38.23 -52.79 18.48
N GLN A 13 37.09 -53.09 17.83
CA GLN A 13 36.15 -54.25 18.00
C GLN A 13 34.98 -54.04 18.97
N GLY A 14 33.74 -54.46 18.73
CA GLY A 14 33.15 -55.30 17.69
C GLY A 14 31.81 -55.85 18.19
N ALA A 15 30.78 -55.83 17.34
CA ALA A 15 29.35 -56.05 17.59
C ALA A 15 28.91 -57.43 18.17
N LYS A 16 27.71 -57.51 18.77
CA LYS A 16 26.53 -58.25 18.22
C LYS A 16 25.27 -58.21 19.12
N ARG A 17 24.13 -58.39 18.42
CA ARG A 17 22.69 -58.30 18.77
C ARG A 17 22.18 -59.40 19.71
N VAL A 18 20.99 -59.22 20.30
CA VAL A 18 19.74 -60.03 20.10
C VAL A 18 18.61 -59.53 21.03
N ALA A 19 17.38 -59.53 20.51
CA ALA A 19 16.11 -59.13 21.13
C ALA A 19 15.43 -60.24 21.94
N LEU A 20 14.45 -59.91 22.81
CA LEU A 20 13.20 -60.67 22.96
C LEU A 20 12.09 -59.86 23.68
N ALA A 21 10.85 -60.27 23.44
CA ALA A 21 9.60 -59.52 23.59
C ALA A 21 8.82 -59.77 24.90
N GLY A 22 7.80 -58.92 25.14
CA GLY A 22 6.48 -59.35 25.65
C GLY A 22 5.96 -58.69 26.93
N ILE A 23 4.84 -57.95 26.82
CA ILE A 23 3.49 -58.29 27.36
C ILE A 23 2.62 -57.03 27.48
N SER A 24 1.42 -57.14 26.90
CA SER A 24 0.33 -56.15 26.84
C SER A 24 -0.47 -56.02 28.14
N LEU A 25 -1.03 -54.84 28.40
CA LEU A 25 -2.26 -54.69 29.18
C LEU A 25 -3.13 -53.55 28.58
N LEU A 26 -4.31 -53.91 28.07
CA LEU A 26 -5.34 -53.00 27.59
C LEU A 26 -6.11 -52.39 28.78
N LEU A 27 -6.34 -51.08 28.73
CA LEU A 27 -7.43 -50.41 29.47
C LEU A 27 -8.12 -49.45 28.49
N VAL A 28 -9.39 -49.72 28.18
CA VAL A 28 -10.27 -48.88 27.36
C VAL A 28 -11.02 -47.95 28.30
N LEU A 29 -10.83 -46.64 28.15
CA LEU A 29 -11.70 -45.61 28.71
C LEU A 29 -12.13 -44.69 27.56
N GLY A 30 -13.44 -44.59 27.34
CA GLY A 30 -14.03 -43.86 26.22
C GLY A 30 -13.69 -42.37 26.25
N VAL A 31 -13.17 -41.86 25.13
CA VAL A 31 -12.93 -40.44 24.92
C VAL A 31 -14.20 -39.84 24.31
N LEU A 32 -14.84 -38.95 25.08
CA LEU A 32 -15.79 -37.97 24.55
C LEU A 32 -15.04 -37.07 23.56
N LEU A 33 -15.44 -37.09 22.30
CA LEU A 33 -14.98 -36.16 21.29
C LEU A 33 -15.39 -34.72 21.71
N PRO A 34 -14.48 -33.74 21.73
CA PRO A 34 -14.88 -32.35 21.81
C PRO A 34 -15.61 -31.98 20.51
N GLY A 35 -16.86 -31.53 20.64
CA GLY A 35 -17.64 -31.02 19.52
C GLY A 35 -16.89 -29.88 18.83
N GLN A 36 -16.81 -29.94 17.51
CA GLN A 36 -16.33 -28.83 16.71
C GLN A 36 -17.19 -27.60 17.01
N ALA A 37 -16.58 -26.55 17.54
CA ALA A 37 -17.19 -25.23 17.55
C ALA A 37 -17.34 -24.79 16.09
N ARG A 38 -18.55 -24.90 15.54
CA ARG A 38 -18.93 -24.18 14.32
C ARG A 38 -18.76 -22.69 14.62
N ALA A 39 -17.98 -21.99 13.80
CA ALA A 39 -18.12 -20.55 13.69
C ALA A 39 -19.62 -20.28 13.46
N GLN A 40 -20.27 -19.57 14.38
CA GLN A 40 -21.68 -19.28 14.24
C GLN A 40 -21.80 -18.29 13.07
N SER A 41 -22.23 -18.78 11.91
CA SER A 41 -22.69 -17.94 10.82
C SER A 41 -23.81 -17.06 11.37
N LEU A 42 -23.61 -15.74 11.40
CA LEU A 42 -24.70 -14.83 11.73
C LEU A 42 -25.82 -15.08 10.71
N PRO A 43 -27.03 -15.45 11.15
CA PRO A 43 -28.11 -15.77 10.23
C PRO A 43 -28.46 -14.55 9.39
N CYS A 44 -28.96 -14.80 8.17
CA CYS A 44 -29.43 -13.74 7.29
C CYS A 44 -30.55 -12.96 7.96
N ALA A 45 -30.28 -11.70 8.33
CA ALA A 45 -31.23 -10.87 9.03
C ALA A 45 -32.07 -10.02 8.06
N ASP A 46 -31.46 -9.59 6.96
CA ASP A 46 -32.12 -8.82 5.91
C ASP A 46 -31.48 -9.11 4.54
N THR A 47 -32.09 -8.64 3.46
CA THR A 47 -31.55 -8.78 2.10
C THR A 47 -31.52 -7.46 1.34
N VAL A 48 -30.47 -7.28 0.54
CA VAL A 48 -30.30 -6.11 -0.33
C VAL A 48 -30.18 -6.54 -1.78
N ILE A 49 -30.85 -5.86 -2.70
CA ILE A 49 -30.66 -6.06 -4.15
C ILE A 49 -29.62 -5.04 -4.65
N VAL A 50 -28.53 -5.52 -5.23
CA VAL A 50 -27.44 -4.69 -5.79
C VAL A 50 -27.99 -3.80 -6.90
N GLN A 51 -27.76 -2.49 -6.78
CA GLN A 51 -28.11 -1.50 -7.80
C GLN A 51 -26.87 -1.10 -8.62
N ALA A 52 -27.07 -0.45 -9.77
CA ALA A 52 -25.97 0.10 -10.54
C ALA A 52 -25.19 1.13 -9.71
N GLY A 53 -23.86 0.98 -9.66
CA GLY A 53 -22.97 1.82 -8.85
C GLY A 53 -22.82 1.40 -7.38
N ASP A 54 -23.48 0.32 -6.94
CA ASP A 54 -23.24 -0.23 -5.60
C ASP A 54 -21.85 -0.90 -5.52
N THR A 55 -21.15 -0.67 -4.41
CA THR A 55 -20.00 -1.48 -3.98
C THR A 55 -20.35 -2.20 -2.67
N LEU A 56 -19.75 -3.36 -2.40
CA LEU A 56 -20.00 -4.08 -1.13
C LEU A 56 -19.73 -3.20 0.11
N SER A 57 -18.73 -2.34 0.03
CA SER A 57 -18.38 -1.40 1.09
C SER A 57 -19.43 -0.31 1.27
N ALA A 58 -19.96 0.26 0.18
CA ALA A 58 -21.08 1.21 0.25
C ALA A 58 -22.35 0.55 0.83
N ILE A 59 -22.61 -0.71 0.46
CA ILE A 59 -23.69 -1.50 1.04
C ILE A 59 -23.46 -1.71 2.55
N ALA A 60 -22.25 -2.09 2.95
CA ALA A 60 -21.90 -2.29 4.36
C ALA A 60 -21.99 -1.00 5.18
N LEU A 61 -21.63 0.15 4.60
CA LEU A 61 -21.81 1.44 5.25
C LEU A 61 -23.29 1.71 5.51
N ARG A 62 -24.17 1.54 4.53
CA ARG A 62 -25.61 1.82 4.70
C ARG A 62 -26.34 0.81 5.58
N THR A 63 -25.91 -0.46 5.63
CA THR A 63 -26.63 -1.52 6.37
C THR A 63 -25.98 -1.88 7.71
N LEU A 64 -24.66 -1.83 7.81
CA LEU A 64 -23.89 -2.23 9.00
C LEU A 64 -23.18 -1.04 9.66
N GLY A 65 -23.28 0.16 9.09
CA GLY A 65 -22.70 1.39 9.66
C GLY A 65 -21.18 1.50 9.48
N SER A 66 -20.55 0.62 8.70
CA SER A 66 -19.11 0.66 8.46
C SER A 66 -18.75 0.14 7.08
N LEU A 67 -17.96 0.90 6.32
CA LEU A 67 -17.36 0.47 5.05
C LEU A 67 -16.57 -0.84 5.24
N SER A 68 -15.85 -0.97 6.37
CA SER A 68 -15.01 -2.13 6.69
C SER A 68 -15.78 -3.39 7.05
N ALA A 69 -17.11 -3.30 7.25
CA ALA A 69 -17.94 -4.45 7.61
C ALA A 69 -18.37 -5.30 6.39
N TYR A 70 -17.98 -4.92 5.17
CA TYR A 70 -18.33 -5.65 3.95
C TYR A 70 -17.95 -7.15 3.94
N PRO A 71 -16.86 -7.62 4.59
CA PRO A 71 -16.55 -9.05 4.64
C PRO A 71 -17.63 -9.88 5.36
N HIS A 72 -18.40 -9.25 6.27
CA HIS A 72 -19.54 -9.91 6.91
C HIS A 72 -20.68 -10.15 5.92
N ILE A 73 -20.91 -9.25 4.97
CA ILE A 73 -21.89 -9.43 3.89
C ILE A 73 -21.45 -10.57 2.96
N VAL A 74 -20.17 -10.62 2.59
CA VAL A 74 -19.61 -11.72 1.78
C VAL A 74 -19.82 -13.06 2.48
N THR A 75 -19.42 -13.15 3.74
CA THR A 75 -19.54 -14.37 4.55
C THR A 75 -20.99 -14.82 4.67
N ALA A 76 -21.91 -13.89 4.99
CA ALA A 76 -23.33 -14.20 5.15
C ALA A 76 -23.99 -14.60 3.82
N THR A 77 -23.64 -13.93 2.71
CA THR A 77 -24.19 -14.24 1.38
C THR A 77 -23.73 -15.60 0.89
N ASN A 78 -22.44 -15.93 1.06
CA ASN A 78 -21.91 -17.25 0.67
C ASN A 78 -22.52 -18.37 1.52
N ALA A 79 -22.70 -18.16 2.83
CA ALA A 79 -23.39 -19.13 3.68
C ALA A 79 -24.88 -19.32 3.29
N ALA A 80 -25.56 -18.24 2.91
CA ALA A 80 -26.95 -18.33 2.42
C ALA A 80 -27.05 -19.08 1.08
N ALA A 81 -26.09 -18.87 0.17
CA ALA A 81 -26.03 -19.52 -1.13
C ALA A 81 -25.90 -21.06 -1.06
N GLU A 82 -25.37 -21.60 0.05
CA GLU A 82 -25.31 -23.06 0.27
C GLU A 82 -26.70 -23.71 0.38
N THR A 83 -27.73 -22.95 0.74
CA THR A 83 -29.07 -23.47 1.03
C THR A 83 -30.21 -22.80 0.25
N ASP A 84 -29.97 -21.62 -0.32
CA ASP A 84 -30.95 -20.87 -1.09
C ASP A 84 -30.31 -20.27 -2.36
N ALA A 85 -30.74 -20.79 -3.51
CA ALA A 85 -30.23 -20.43 -4.84
C ALA A 85 -30.52 -18.99 -5.27
N ARG A 86 -31.30 -18.22 -4.50
CA ARG A 86 -31.50 -16.78 -4.74
C ARG A 86 -30.25 -15.95 -4.41
N PHE A 87 -29.36 -16.45 -3.55
CA PHE A 87 -28.11 -15.78 -3.20
C PHE A 87 -26.97 -16.24 -4.11
N PRO A 88 -26.16 -15.32 -4.65
CA PRO A 88 -24.98 -15.67 -5.44
C PRO A 88 -23.84 -16.17 -4.54
N THR A 89 -22.90 -16.94 -5.10
CA THR A 89 -21.60 -17.15 -4.46
C THR A 89 -20.65 -16.04 -4.89
N ILE A 90 -20.20 -15.24 -3.93
CA ILE A 90 -19.22 -14.17 -4.12
C ILE A 90 -17.83 -14.77 -3.99
N THR A 91 -17.14 -14.94 -5.11
CA THR A 91 -15.75 -15.39 -5.17
C THR A 91 -14.75 -14.23 -5.25
N ASP A 92 -15.19 -13.10 -5.80
CA ASP A 92 -14.43 -11.87 -5.89
C ASP A 92 -15.26 -10.72 -5.26
N PRO A 93 -14.89 -10.24 -4.07
CA PRO A 93 -15.56 -9.11 -3.44
C PRO A 93 -15.45 -7.79 -4.23
N GLY A 94 -14.51 -7.67 -5.17
CA GLY A 94 -14.38 -6.51 -6.05
C GLY A 94 -15.44 -6.46 -7.16
N ALA A 95 -16.12 -7.58 -7.44
CA ALA A 95 -17.05 -7.70 -8.56
C ALA A 95 -18.42 -8.22 -8.10
N ILE A 96 -19.38 -7.30 -7.89
CA ILE A 96 -20.80 -7.61 -7.65
C ILE A 96 -21.66 -7.16 -8.84
N ASN A 97 -22.71 -7.93 -9.16
CA ASN A 97 -23.56 -7.65 -10.31
C ASN A 97 -24.91 -7.06 -9.90
N VAL A 98 -25.41 -6.11 -10.71
CA VAL A 98 -26.75 -5.52 -10.55
C VAL A 98 -27.82 -6.62 -10.56
N GLY A 99 -28.75 -6.54 -9.60
CA GLY A 99 -29.82 -7.51 -9.42
C GLY A 99 -29.45 -8.69 -8.50
N TRP A 100 -28.19 -8.85 -8.09
CA TRP A 100 -27.83 -9.83 -7.08
C TRP A 100 -28.53 -9.55 -5.75
N THR A 101 -29.06 -10.60 -5.12
CA THR A 101 -29.61 -10.51 -3.76
C THR A 101 -28.51 -10.88 -2.77
N LEU A 102 -28.10 -9.93 -1.94
CA LEU A 102 -27.08 -10.10 -0.91
C LEU A 102 -27.74 -10.33 0.45
N CYS A 103 -27.11 -11.17 1.25
CA CYS A 103 -27.52 -11.41 2.62
C CYS A 103 -26.82 -10.43 3.58
N ILE A 104 -27.61 -9.70 4.36
CA ILE A 104 -27.12 -8.78 5.38
C ILE A 104 -27.21 -9.48 6.74
N PRO A 105 -26.07 -9.72 7.43
CA PRO A 105 -26.10 -10.29 8.77
C PRO A 105 -26.65 -9.28 9.78
N ALA A 106 -27.18 -9.77 10.90
CA ALA A 106 -27.53 -8.88 12.01
C ALA A 106 -26.27 -8.13 12.48
N ALA A 107 -26.38 -6.82 12.70
CA ALA A 107 -25.27 -6.00 13.17
C ALA A 107 -24.74 -6.55 14.50
N SER A 108 -23.46 -6.93 14.55
CA SER A 108 -22.81 -7.33 15.80
C SER A 108 -22.63 -6.10 16.68
N THR A 109 -23.25 -6.09 17.86
CA THR A 109 -23.02 -5.08 18.89
C THR A 109 -21.70 -5.38 19.62
N ASP A 110 -20.56 -5.35 18.93
CA ASP A 110 -19.26 -5.52 19.59
C ASP A 110 -18.51 -4.18 19.64
N THR A 111 -18.53 -3.64 20.85
CA THR A 111 -17.64 -2.58 21.30
C THR A 111 -16.24 -3.14 21.54
N ALA A 112 -15.24 -2.28 21.36
CA ALA A 112 -13.81 -2.56 21.43
C ALA A 112 -13.34 -3.55 22.51
N SER A 113 -12.45 -4.47 22.13
CA SER A 113 -11.43 -5.03 23.02
C SER A 113 -10.23 -5.50 22.21
N GLY A 114 -9.05 -5.00 22.59
CA GLY A 114 -7.78 -5.35 21.96
C GLY A 114 -7.11 -6.60 22.52
N SER A 115 -5.85 -6.72 22.11
CA SER A 115 -4.78 -7.63 22.53
C SER A 115 -4.57 -8.92 21.72
N GLY A 116 -3.39 -9.00 21.10
CA GLY A 116 -2.40 -10.02 21.48
C GLY A 116 -2.29 -11.27 20.59
N GLY A 117 -1.37 -11.20 19.61
CA GLY A 117 -0.25 -12.15 19.46
C GLY A 117 -0.50 -13.58 18.96
N GLY A 118 0.40 -14.06 18.07
CA GLY A 118 0.74 -15.47 17.95
C GLY A 118 0.78 -16.01 16.52
N ALA A 119 1.96 -16.48 16.12
CA ALA A 119 2.34 -16.91 14.77
C ALA A 119 2.15 -18.42 14.50
N SER A 120 2.27 -18.77 13.19
CA SER A 120 2.63 -20.09 12.60
C SER A 120 1.60 -21.22 12.76
N ASP A 121 1.45 -22.24 11.90
CA ASP A 121 2.26 -22.78 10.81
C ASP A 121 1.39 -23.73 9.95
N SER A 122 1.87 -24.01 8.74
CA SER A 122 1.77 -25.27 7.97
C SER A 122 0.47 -25.76 7.31
N THR A 123 0.64 -26.04 6.01
CA THR A 123 -0.20 -26.75 5.03
C THR A 123 -0.49 -28.21 5.41
N PRO A 124 -1.44 -28.89 4.74
CA PRO A 124 -0.99 -29.79 3.66
C PRO A 124 -1.88 -29.81 2.40
N ALA A 125 -1.24 -30.25 1.31
CA ALA A 125 -1.74 -30.36 -0.04
C ALA A 125 -2.82 -31.44 -0.24
N ALA A 126 -3.66 -31.25 -1.26
CA ALA A 126 -4.32 -32.33 -1.98
C ALA A 126 -4.51 -31.95 -3.46
N GLU A 127 -3.90 -32.76 -4.33
CA GLU A 127 -4.19 -32.92 -5.77
C GLU A 127 -5.65 -33.43 -5.93
N THR A 128 -6.41 -33.33 -7.02
CA THR A 128 -6.19 -33.31 -8.48
C THR A 128 -7.48 -32.81 -9.15
N GLY A 129 -7.40 -32.20 -10.33
CA GLY A 129 -8.54 -32.07 -11.22
C GLY A 129 -8.25 -31.19 -12.43
N ALA A 130 -7.65 -31.76 -13.47
CA ALA A 130 -7.45 -31.10 -14.75
C ALA A 130 -8.80 -30.76 -15.38
N GLY A 131 -9.17 -29.49 -15.34
CA GLY A 131 -10.24 -28.88 -16.12
C GLY A 131 -9.62 -27.79 -16.99
N ASP A 132 -9.91 -27.87 -18.28
CA ASP A 132 -9.46 -26.98 -19.35
C ASP A 132 -9.79 -25.52 -19.02
N ASN A 133 -8.78 -24.72 -18.65
CA ASN A 133 -8.91 -23.28 -18.47
C ASN A 133 -8.98 -22.63 -19.85
N THR A 134 -10.20 -22.46 -20.37
CA THR A 134 -10.44 -21.38 -21.33
C THR A 134 -10.12 -20.08 -20.60
N ALA A 135 -9.04 -19.42 -21.04
CA ALA A 135 -8.67 -18.09 -20.57
C ALA A 135 -9.92 -17.21 -20.57
N ALA A 136 -10.35 -16.77 -19.39
CA ALA A 136 -11.22 -15.62 -19.32
C ALA A 136 -10.45 -14.48 -19.98
N ASP A 137 -11.05 -13.86 -20.99
CA ASP A 137 -10.48 -12.69 -21.66
C ASP A 137 -10.14 -11.65 -20.60
N GLU A 138 -8.84 -11.46 -20.32
CA GLU A 138 -8.39 -10.38 -19.47
C GLU A 138 -8.66 -9.06 -20.22
N PRO A 139 -9.17 -8.02 -19.53
CA PRO A 139 -9.50 -6.76 -20.18
C PRO A 139 -8.29 -6.22 -20.94
N GLU A 140 -8.49 -5.94 -22.23
CA GLU A 140 -7.51 -5.30 -23.10
C GLU A 140 -7.31 -3.87 -22.61
N TYR A 141 -6.22 -3.63 -21.87
CA TYR A 141 -5.87 -2.32 -21.35
C TYR A 141 -5.15 -1.50 -22.42
N ASP A 142 -5.60 -0.26 -22.65
CA ASP A 142 -4.89 0.71 -23.48
C ASP A 142 -3.64 1.21 -22.74
N PHE A 143 -2.48 0.70 -23.16
CA PHE A 143 -1.18 1.10 -22.66
C PHE A 143 -0.66 2.25 -23.54
N ASP A 144 -0.48 3.43 -22.94
CA ASP A 144 0.05 4.61 -23.61
C ASP A 144 1.19 5.19 -22.78
N GLY A 145 2.43 4.85 -23.17
CA GLY A 145 3.63 5.34 -22.50
C GLY A 145 3.84 6.86 -22.66
N ALA A 146 3.21 7.53 -23.62
CA ALA A 146 3.31 8.99 -23.75
C ALA A 146 2.67 9.70 -22.54
N ARG A 147 1.67 9.08 -21.91
CA ARG A 147 1.04 9.56 -20.67
C ARG A 147 1.97 9.51 -19.46
N LEU A 148 3.11 8.82 -19.54
CA LEU A 148 4.12 8.80 -18.48
C LEU A 148 5.10 9.98 -18.54
N THR A 149 5.06 10.82 -19.57
CA THR A 149 6.01 11.95 -19.62
C THR A 149 5.69 13.00 -18.56
N ILE A 150 6.72 13.67 -18.04
CA ILE A 150 6.52 14.80 -17.11
C ILE A 150 5.77 15.94 -17.83
N ASP A 151 6.04 16.16 -19.11
CA ASP A 151 5.33 17.15 -19.92
C ASP A 151 3.84 16.83 -20.09
N TYR A 152 3.48 15.55 -20.29
CA TYR A 152 2.07 15.16 -20.29
C TYR A 152 1.42 15.48 -18.95
N LEU A 153 2.02 15.10 -17.83
CA LEU A 153 1.47 15.41 -16.50
C LEU A 153 1.26 16.92 -16.29
N ARG A 154 2.20 17.75 -16.73
CA ARG A 154 2.11 19.22 -16.67
C ARG A 154 1.06 19.82 -17.59
N SER A 155 0.70 19.11 -18.66
CA SER A 155 -0.33 19.55 -19.61
C SER A 155 -1.75 19.31 -19.10
N LEU A 156 -1.92 18.52 -18.04
CA LEU A 156 -3.22 18.21 -17.47
C LEU A 156 -3.66 19.30 -16.48
N ASP A 157 -4.98 19.50 -16.42
CA ASP A 157 -5.61 20.25 -15.34
C ASP A 157 -6.04 19.30 -14.21
N PHE A 158 -5.77 19.70 -12.96
CA PHE A 158 -6.19 18.98 -11.75
C PHE A 158 -7.16 19.84 -10.94
N PRO A 159 -8.45 19.91 -11.33
CA PRO A 159 -9.41 20.77 -10.65
C PRO A 159 -9.76 20.29 -9.23
N GLY A 160 -9.44 19.04 -8.90
CA GLY A 160 -9.93 18.37 -7.69
C GLY A 160 -11.45 18.25 -7.67
N SER A 161 -11.98 17.85 -6.53
CA SER A 161 -13.42 17.82 -6.25
C SER A 161 -13.67 18.14 -4.78
N GLU A 162 -14.93 18.26 -4.39
CA GLU A 162 -15.30 18.22 -2.98
C GLU A 162 -14.78 16.94 -2.33
N LEU A 163 -14.13 17.06 -1.17
CA LEU A 163 -13.80 15.93 -0.30
C LEU A 163 -15.03 15.54 0.52
N VAL A 164 -15.58 14.36 0.26
CA VAL A 164 -16.77 13.85 0.95
C VAL A 164 -16.34 12.99 2.13
N ILE A 165 -16.83 13.31 3.33
CA ILE A 165 -16.62 12.47 4.52
C ILE A 165 -17.56 11.26 4.46
N GLU A 166 -16.99 10.07 4.23
CA GLU A 166 -17.72 8.80 4.08
C GLU A 166 -17.91 8.10 5.43
N GLN A 167 -16.91 8.18 6.30
CA GLN A 167 -16.96 7.58 7.63
C GLN A 167 -16.14 8.40 8.62
N THR A 168 -16.73 8.73 9.77
CA THR A 168 -15.99 9.27 10.92
C THR A 168 -15.41 8.11 11.73
N LEU A 169 -14.11 8.19 12.04
CA LEU A 169 -13.38 7.18 12.81
C LEU A 169 -13.16 7.66 14.25
N ALA A 170 -12.68 6.76 15.11
CA ALA A 170 -12.20 7.15 16.43
C ALA A 170 -11.05 8.17 16.27
N PRO A 171 -11.08 9.30 17.02
CA PRO A 171 -10.04 10.32 16.91
C PRO A 171 -8.69 9.79 17.41
N GLY A 172 -7.61 10.44 16.95
CA GLY A 172 -6.30 10.34 17.60
C GLY A 172 -6.22 11.26 18.82
N ASP A 173 -5.02 11.47 19.34
CA ASP A 173 -4.82 12.25 20.58
C ASP A 173 -5.32 13.69 20.47
N ASN A 174 -4.91 14.40 19.41
CA ASN A 174 -5.20 15.80 19.17
C ASN A 174 -5.64 16.05 17.72
N TYR A 175 -6.24 15.04 17.07
CA TYR A 175 -6.72 15.15 15.70
C TYR A 175 -7.91 14.23 15.45
N ALA A 176 -8.81 14.66 14.57
CA ALA A 176 -9.92 13.86 14.06
C ALA A 176 -9.48 13.00 12.87
N ARG A 177 -10.19 11.90 12.62
CA ARG A 177 -9.88 10.93 11.57
C ARG A 177 -11.12 10.57 10.77
N TYR A 178 -10.97 10.54 9.45
CA TYR A 178 -12.07 10.27 8.53
C TYR A 178 -11.63 9.39 7.37
N VAL A 179 -12.48 8.45 6.97
CA VAL A 179 -12.44 7.96 5.59
C VAL A 179 -13.15 8.99 4.75
N ALA A 180 -12.47 9.53 3.74
CA ALA A 180 -13.02 10.52 2.82
C ALA A 180 -12.83 10.07 1.37
N SER A 181 -13.61 10.61 0.45
CA SER A 181 -13.53 10.33 -0.97
C SER A 181 -13.46 11.61 -1.82
N TYR A 182 -12.89 11.48 -3.02
CA TYR A 182 -12.76 12.53 -4.03
C TYR A 182 -12.81 11.91 -5.43
N GLN A 183 -12.94 12.73 -6.46
CA GLN A 183 -13.01 12.29 -7.86
C GLN A 183 -11.67 12.43 -8.57
N SER A 184 -11.30 11.43 -9.38
CA SER A 184 -10.13 11.46 -10.26
C SER A 184 -10.40 10.69 -11.54
N GLU A 185 -10.31 11.35 -12.70
CA GLU A 185 -10.58 10.77 -14.03
C GLU A 185 -11.91 9.98 -14.12
N GLY A 186 -12.95 10.42 -13.39
CA GLY A 186 -14.26 9.77 -13.35
C GLY A 186 -14.40 8.64 -12.33
N PHE A 187 -13.32 8.27 -11.64
CA PHE A 187 -13.34 7.31 -10.53
C PHE A 187 -13.53 8.02 -9.18
N LYS A 188 -14.28 7.36 -8.29
CA LYS A 188 -14.35 7.72 -6.87
C LYS A 188 -13.18 7.08 -6.13
N ILE A 189 -12.27 7.91 -5.65
CA ILE A 189 -11.05 7.50 -4.94
C ILE A 189 -11.20 7.82 -3.46
N PHE A 190 -10.80 6.88 -2.60
CA PHE A 190 -10.89 7.03 -1.15
C PHE A 190 -9.52 7.38 -0.56
N GLY A 191 -9.53 7.85 0.68
CA GLY A 191 -8.33 8.09 1.45
C GLY A 191 -8.61 8.27 2.93
N LEU A 192 -7.54 8.25 3.71
CA LEU A 192 -7.57 8.56 5.14
C LEU A 192 -7.19 10.02 5.35
N LEU A 193 -8.17 10.81 5.80
CA LEU A 193 -8.00 12.20 6.20
C LEU A 193 -7.77 12.27 7.71
N THR A 194 -6.78 13.05 8.12
CA THR A 194 -6.61 13.49 9.51
C THR A 194 -6.63 15.00 9.59
N VAL A 195 -7.28 15.55 10.61
CA VAL A 195 -7.42 17.00 10.80
C VAL A 195 -7.06 17.34 12.25
N PRO A 196 -6.06 18.21 12.49
CA PRO A 196 -5.73 18.65 13.84
C PRO A 196 -6.94 19.26 14.56
N ASN A 197 -7.05 18.99 15.86
CA ASN A 197 -8.06 19.59 16.72
C ASN A 197 -7.65 21.02 17.10
N GLY A 198 -8.65 21.85 17.40
CA GLY A 198 -8.44 23.23 17.84
C GLY A 198 -8.58 24.24 16.70
N ASP A 199 -8.21 25.49 16.99
CA ASP A 199 -8.30 26.57 16.02
C ASP A 199 -7.14 26.49 15.04
N ALA A 200 -7.46 26.53 13.74
CA ALA A 200 -6.45 26.59 12.70
C ALA A 200 -5.64 27.89 12.80
N PRO A 201 -4.35 27.89 12.41
CA PRO A 201 -3.57 29.11 12.22
C PRO A 201 -4.28 30.08 11.26
N ALA A 202 -3.87 31.35 11.29
CA ALA A 202 -4.34 32.32 10.31
C ALA A 202 -3.98 31.82 8.89
N GLY A 203 -5.00 31.63 8.03
CA GLY A 203 -4.85 31.06 6.68
C GLY A 203 -5.22 29.58 6.58
N GLY A 204 -5.28 28.84 7.69
CA GLY A 204 -5.56 27.41 7.72
C GLY A 204 -4.38 26.58 8.23
N TRP A 205 -4.59 25.26 8.34
CA TRP A 205 -3.53 24.30 8.65
C TRP A 205 -2.68 24.02 7.40
N PRO A 206 -1.35 23.87 7.53
CA PRO A 206 -0.56 23.27 6.47
C PRO A 206 -0.98 21.82 6.25
N ALA A 207 -0.84 21.32 5.02
CA ALA A 207 -1.24 19.96 4.66
C ALA A 207 -0.10 19.12 4.09
N ILE A 208 -0.10 17.83 4.43
CA ILE A 208 0.80 16.83 3.89
C ILE A 208 -0.01 15.79 3.12
N ILE A 209 0.22 15.71 1.81
CA ILE A 209 -0.33 14.63 0.99
C ILE A 209 0.59 13.42 1.15
N PHE A 210 0.01 12.32 1.60
CA PHE A 210 0.72 11.15 2.10
C PHE A 210 0.69 10.03 1.05
N ASN A 211 1.82 9.80 0.40
CA ASN A 211 1.98 8.85 -0.70
C ASN A 211 2.53 7.53 -0.19
N HIS A 212 1.67 6.51 -0.06
CA HIS A 212 2.07 5.22 0.47
C HIS A 212 2.84 4.37 -0.56
N GLY A 213 3.68 3.47 -0.05
CA GLY A 213 4.34 2.44 -0.87
C GLY A 213 3.35 1.39 -1.40
N TYR A 214 3.80 0.57 -2.35
CA TYR A 214 2.96 -0.49 -2.92
C TYR A 214 2.53 -1.50 -1.85
N ILE A 215 1.23 -1.76 -1.78
CA ILE A 215 0.63 -2.82 -0.98
C ILE A 215 -0.35 -3.53 -1.92
N PRO A 216 -0.33 -4.86 -2.03
CA PRO A 216 -1.25 -5.56 -2.93
C PRO A 216 -2.71 -5.17 -2.63
N PRO A 217 -3.50 -4.79 -3.66
CA PRO A 217 -4.88 -4.34 -3.50
C PRO A 217 -5.74 -5.22 -2.59
N GLU A 218 -5.56 -6.54 -2.69
CA GLU A 218 -6.35 -7.54 -1.99
C GLU A 218 -6.21 -7.44 -0.46
N VAL A 219 -5.04 -6.96 0.00
CA VAL A 219 -4.71 -6.80 1.41
C VAL A 219 -4.60 -5.33 1.84
N TYR A 220 -4.73 -4.38 0.93
CA TYR A 220 -4.72 -2.96 1.27
C TYR A 220 -6.02 -2.57 1.97
N ARG A 221 -5.91 -1.77 3.05
CA ARG A 221 -7.06 -1.22 3.76
C ARG A 221 -6.77 0.25 4.11
N THR A 222 -7.74 1.13 3.86
CA THR A 222 -7.62 2.59 4.05
C THR A 222 -7.09 2.98 5.43
N THR A 223 -7.54 2.27 6.46
CA THR A 223 -7.31 2.59 7.88
C THR A 223 -6.16 1.82 8.52
N GLU A 224 -5.49 0.95 7.76
CA GLU A 224 -4.36 0.12 8.22
C GLU A 224 -3.04 0.56 7.59
N ARG A 225 -1.92 0.13 8.20
CA ARG A 225 -0.54 0.49 7.82
C ARG A 225 -0.32 2.01 7.87
N TYR A 226 0.94 2.45 8.00
CA TYR A 226 1.30 3.86 8.13
C TYR A 226 0.59 4.65 9.25
N VAL A 227 -0.04 3.97 10.23
CA VAL A 227 -0.81 4.63 11.30
C VAL A 227 0.09 5.56 12.11
N ALA A 228 1.26 5.06 12.54
CA ALA A 228 2.24 5.85 13.30
C ALA A 228 2.83 7.02 12.50
N TYR A 229 2.84 6.93 11.17
CA TYR A 229 3.42 7.94 10.29
C TYR A 229 2.46 9.12 10.13
N GLN A 230 1.19 8.83 9.81
CA GLN A 230 0.14 9.84 9.77
C GLN A 230 -0.07 10.49 11.14
N ASP A 231 -0.04 9.69 12.21
CA ASP A 231 -0.09 10.19 13.58
C ASP A 231 1.04 11.19 13.88
N GLY A 232 2.27 10.89 13.45
CA GLY A 232 3.42 11.78 13.63
C GLY A 232 3.21 13.17 13.04
N PHE A 233 2.67 13.27 11.82
CA PHE A 233 2.38 14.56 11.19
C PHE A 233 1.13 15.23 11.76
N ALA A 234 0.04 14.47 11.93
CA ALA A 234 -1.23 15.00 12.45
C ALA A 234 -1.07 15.60 13.85
N ARG A 235 -0.32 14.93 14.73
CA ARG A 235 -0.03 15.43 16.08
C ARG A 235 0.77 16.72 16.08
N ASN A 236 1.51 17.01 15.02
CA ASN A 236 2.31 18.22 14.84
C ASN A 236 1.57 19.30 14.03
N GLY A 237 0.24 19.25 13.95
CA GLY A 237 -0.55 20.35 13.37
C GLY A 237 -0.57 20.38 11.85
N TYR A 238 -0.49 19.21 11.21
CA TYR A 238 -0.71 19.05 9.78
C TYR A 238 -2.03 18.36 9.50
N VAL A 239 -2.79 18.86 8.52
CA VAL A 239 -3.81 18.04 7.86
C VAL A 239 -3.08 16.99 7.04
N THR A 240 -3.40 15.70 7.20
CA THR A 240 -2.81 14.65 6.35
C THR A 240 -3.87 14.01 5.50
N PHE A 241 -3.58 13.79 4.21
CA PHE A 241 -4.44 13.00 3.34
C PHE A 241 -3.66 11.88 2.68
N LYS A 242 -3.90 10.64 3.13
CA LYS A 242 -3.36 9.43 2.49
C LYS A 242 -4.38 8.91 1.49
N SER A 243 -4.25 9.31 0.23
CA SER A 243 -5.03 8.71 -0.86
C SER A 243 -4.73 7.21 -0.92
N ASP A 244 -5.76 6.41 -1.17
CA ASP A 244 -5.63 4.96 -1.37
C ASP A 244 -5.11 4.62 -2.77
N TYR A 245 -5.26 5.53 -3.73
CA TYR A 245 -5.12 5.31 -5.18
C TYR A 245 -6.25 4.47 -5.78
N ARG A 246 -6.47 4.59 -7.09
CA ARG A 246 -7.40 3.73 -7.81
C ARG A 246 -7.06 2.25 -7.65
N GLY A 247 -8.10 1.42 -7.57
CA GLY A 247 -8.00 -0.02 -7.36
C GLY A 247 -7.48 -0.47 -5.99
N HIS A 248 -7.41 0.42 -5.00
CA HIS A 248 -7.02 0.09 -3.64
C HIS A 248 -8.10 0.47 -2.63
N GLY A 249 -8.27 -0.37 -1.62
CA GLY A 249 -9.18 -0.09 -0.51
C GLY A 249 -10.62 -0.01 -0.99
N PHE A 250 -11.24 1.16 -0.87
CA PHE A 250 -12.59 1.41 -1.35
C PHE A 250 -12.63 2.16 -2.69
N SER A 251 -11.46 2.52 -3.24
CA SER A 251 -11.36 3.26 -4.50
C SER A 251 -11.78 2.42 -5.70
N GLU A 252 -12.49 3.05 -6.60
CA GLU A 252 -12.82 2.50 -7.92
C GLU A 252 -11.59 2.43 -8.83
N GLY A 253 -11.77 1.83 -10.02
CA GLY A 253 -10.71 1.64 -11.01
C GLY A 253 -9.81 0.45 -10.70
N ASP A 254 -8.81 0.23 -11.56
CA ASP A 254 -7.90 -0.92 -11.47
C ASP A 254 -6.52 -0.50 -10.98
N ALA A 255 -5.93 -1.32 -10.11
CA ALA A 255 -4.57 -1.12 -9.64
C ALA A 255 -3.58 -1.51 -10.73
N ARG A 256 -2.93 -0.50 -11.34
CA ARG A 256 -1.90 -0.65 -12.37
C ARG A 256 -0.49 -0.40 -11.81
N SER A 257 0.52 -0.50 -12.69
CA SER A 257 1.91 -0.20 -12.32
C SER A 257 2.11 1.31 -12.22
N SER A 258 2.57 1.82 -11.08
CA SER A 258 2.96 3.24 -10.95
C SER A 258 4.11 3.63 -11.87
N TYR A 259 4.92 2.67 -12.30
CA TYR A 259 6.05 2.90 -13.22
C TYR A 259 5.66 2.70 -14.69
N GLY A 260 4.46 2.16 -14.95
CA GLY A 260 3.95 1.92 -16.30
C GLY A 260 2.79 2.83 -16.69
N THR A 261 2.16 3.50 -15.71
CA THR A 261 1.04 4.43 -15.95
C THR A 261 1.14 5.63 -15.00
N PRO A 262 0.62 6.81 -15.39
CA PRO A 262 0.62 7.99 -14.53
C PRO A 262 -0.48 8.00 -13.47
N ASP A 263 -1.35 6.99 -13.45
CA ASP A 263 -2.62 6.96 -12.72
C ASP A 263 -2.54 7.41 -11.28
N TYR A 264 -1.61 6.86 -10.49
CA TYR A 264 -1.51 7.21 -9.08
C TYR A 264 -0.98 8.62 -8.87
N VAL A 265 -0.16 9.13 -9.80
CA VAL A 265 0.28 10.54 -9.78
C VAL A 265 -0.91 11.45 -10.05
N ILE A 266 -1.74 11.11 -11.05
CA ILE A 266 -2.97 11.85 -11.38
C ILE A 266 -3.96 11.82 -10.21
N ASP A 267 -4.13 10.66 -9.56
CA ASP A 267 -4.98 10.51 -8.38
C ASP A 267 -4.49 11.40 -7.24
N VAL A 268 -3.17 11.48 -7.00
CA VAL A 268 -2.59 12.32 -5.95
C VAL A 268 -2.68 13.81 -6.27
N LEU A 269 -2.52 14.20 -7.53
CA LEU A 269 -2.67 15.60 -7.94
C LEU A 269 -4.12 16.08 -7.79
N ASN A 270 -5.10 15.25 -8.16
CA ASN A 270 -6.51 15.55 -7.88
C ASN A 270 -6.83 15.54 -6.38
N ALA A 271 -6.22 14.64 -5.59
CA ALA A 271 -6.33 14.67 -4.14
C ALA A 271 -5.80 15.98 -3.56
N THR A 272 -4.63 16.42 -4.03
CA THR A 272 -3.97 17.67 -3.61
C THR A 272 -4.87 18.87 -3.88
N ALA A 273 -5.39 18.98 -5.11
CA ALA A 273 -6.34 20.02 -5.48
C ALA A 273 -7.63 19.99 -4.64
N SER A 274 -8.12 18.80 -4.28
CA SER A 274 -9.31 18.65 -3.42
C SER A 274 -9.04 19.06 -1.97
N VAL A 275 -7.87 18.71 -1.42
CA VAL A 275 -7.43 19.11 -0.07
C VAL A 275 -7.30 20.63 0.05
N LYS A 276 -6.75 21.29 -0.98
CA LYS A 276 -6.63 22.76 -1.04
C LYS A 276 -7.98 23.50 -0.97
N GLN A 277 -9.10 22.82 -1.27
CA GLN A 277 -10.44 23.41 -1.20
C GLN A 277 -11.06 23.36 0.21
N LEU A 278 -10.45 22.63 1.16
CA LEU A 278 -10.96 22.57 2.52
C LEU A 278 -10.81 23.93 3.21
N PRO A 279 -11.87 24.48 3.85
CA PRO A 279 -11.87 25.84 4.38
C PRO A 279 -10.92 26.07 5.57
N TYR A 280 -10.35 24.99 6.10
CA TYR A 280 -9.40 24.99 7.22
C TYR A 280 -7.99 24.58 6.78
N VAL A 281 -7.73 24.40 5.48
CA VAL A 281 -6.40 24.13 4.93
C VAL A 281 -5.87 25.41 4.30
N ASP A 282 -4.60 25.72 4.56
CA ASP A 282 -3.88 26.77 3.85
C ASP A 282 -3.36 26.20 2.52
N ALA A 283 -3.96 26.63 1.41
CA ALA A 283 -3.66 26.13 0.08
C ALA A 283 -2.24 26.46 -0.42
N ASP A 284 -1.55 27.40 0.22
CA ASP A 284 -0.17 27.79 -0.12
C ASP A 284 0.87 26.99 0.69
N ARG A 285 0.44 26.18 1.67
CA ARG A 285 1.30 25.41 2.58
C ARG A 285 1.12 23.91 2.40
N ILE A 286 1.42 23.42 1.20
CA ILE A 286 1.27 22.01 0.83
C ILE A 286 2.65 21.34 0.71
N GLY A 287 2.82 20.23 1.42
CA GLY A 287 3.97 19.34 1.28
C GLY A 287 3.55 17.91 0.91
N MET A 288 4.52 17.09 0.54
CA MET A 288 4.31 15.67 0.26
C MET A 288 5.26 14.79 1.04
N TRP A 289 4.73 13.70 1.58
CA TRP A 289 5.53 12.63 2.16
C TRP A 289 5.34 11.36 1.33
N GLY A 290 6.43 10.67 0.98
CA GLY A 290 6.39 9.45 0.18
C GLY A 290 7.24 8.32 0.77
N HIS A 291 6.76 7.08 0.69
CA HIS A 291 7.56 5.90 1.05
C HIS A 291 7.63 4.87 -0.06
N SER A 292 8.83 4.36 -0.37
CA SER A 292 9.02 3.33 -1.40
C SER A 292 8.50 3.82 -2.77
N MET A 293 7.52 3.13 -3.36
CA MET A 293 6.77 3.60 -4.53
C MET A 293 6.17 5.01 -4.36
N GLY A 294 5.77 5.37 -3.14
CA GLY A 294 5.26 6.71 -2.84
C GLY A 294 6.32 7.81 -3.03
N GLY A 295 7.62 7.47 -2.95
CA GLY A 295 8.71 8.39 -3.30
C GLY A 295 8.71 8.73 -4.79
N TYR A 296 8.54 7.73 -5.66
CA TYR A 296 8.37 7.93 -7.11
C TYR A 296 7.20 8.87 -7.41
N ILE A 297 6.05 8.63 -6.77
CA ILE A 297 4.84 9.44 -6.95
C ILE A 297 5.08 10.88 -6.49
N THR A 298 5.76 11.05 -5.35
CA THR A 298 6.04 12.36 -4.74
C THR A 298 6.86 13.27 -5.65
N VAL A 299 8.01 12.80 -6.16
CA VAL A 299 8.88 13.64 -7.01
C VAL A 299 8.15 14.02 -8.29
N ARG A 300 7.43 13.09 -8.90
CA ARG A 300 6.66 13.37 -10.13
C ARG A 300 5.51 14.34 -9.92
N ALA A 301 4.80 14.22 -8.80
CA ALA A 301 3.73 15.16 -8.46
C ALA A 301 4.28 16.56 -8.23
N MET A 302 5.40 16.71 -7.52
CA MET A 302 6.08 18.00 -7.33
C MET A 302 6.52 18.64 -8.65
N LEU A 303 7.00 17.85 -9.61
CA LEU A 303 7.36 18.36 -10.94
C LEU A 303 6.15 18.76 -11.79
N ALA A 304 4.98 18.19 -11.52
CA ALA A 304 3.73 18.48 -12.23
C ALA A 304 2.96 19.65 -11.61
N ASP A 305 3.05 19.86 -10.29
CA ASP A 305 2.35 20.91 -9.56
C ASP A 305 3.31 21.74 -8.68
N PRO A 306 3.63 22.98 -9.09
CA PRO A 306 4.53 23.86 -8.35
C PRO A 306 3.94 24.40 -7.03
N ASP A 307 2.68 24.10 -6.72
CA ASP A 307 2.08 24.44 -5.43
C ASP A 307 2.51 23.49 -4.30
N ILE A 308 3.14 22.36 -4.63
CA ILE A 308 3.73 21.45 -3.64
C ILE A 308 5.13 21.96 -3.28
N LYS A 309 5.28 22.52 -2.08
CA LYS A 309 6.46 23.32 -1.68
C LYS A 309 7.64 22.50 -1.18
N VAL A 310 7.44 21.26 -0.76
CA VAL A 310 8.48 20.44 -0.11
C VAL A 310 8.14 18.95 -0.16
N GLY A 311 9.15 18.11 -0.33
CA GLY A 311 9.02 16.66 -0.35
C GLY A 311 9.88 15.96 0.70
N VAL A 312 9.31 15.00 1.44
CA VAL A 312 10.04 14.09 2.31
C VAL A 312 9.87 12.67 1.82
N ILE A 313 10.95 11.96 1.54
CA ILE A 313 10.92 10.64 0.92
C ILE A 313 11.68 9.63 1.76
N TRP A 314 10.99 8.56 2.15
CA TRP A 314 11.56 7.44 2.90
C TRP A 314 11.74 6.25 1.98
N ALA A 315 12.96 5.70 1.91
CA ALA A 315 13.31 4.50 1.14
C ALA A 315 12.75 4.49 -0.29
N GLY A 316 12.77 5.64 -0.97
CA GLY A 316 12.01 5.88 -2.20
C GLY A 316 12.58 5.19 -3.44
N VAL A 317 11.70 4.78 -4.35
CA VAL A 317 12.07 4.32 -5.70
C VAL A 317 12.29 5.55 -6.60
N VAL A 318 13.42 6.22 -6.41
CA VAL A 318 13.68 7.57 -6.95
C VAL A 318 14.92 7.65 -7.85
N ALA A 319 15.16 6.61 -8.63
CA ALA A 319 16.23 6.62 -9.64
C ALA A 319 15.65 6.75 -11.05
N ALA A 320 16.50 7.11 -12.02
CA ALA A 320 16.12 7.10 -13.42
C ALA A 320 15.70 5.69 -13.86
N TYR A 321 14.83 5.61 -14.87
CA TYR A 321 14.31 4.33 -15.34
C TYR A 321 15.38 3.27 -15.69
N PRO A 322 16.51 3.62 -16.35
CA PRO A 322 17.58 2.64 -16.61
C PRO A 322 18.11 1.98 -15.33
N ASP A 323 18.14 2.72 -14.23
CA ASP A 323 18.61 2.23 -12.92
C ASP A 323 17.56 1.40 -12.20
N ILE A 324 16.29 1.81 -12.28
CA ILE A 324 15.15 1.01 -11.82
C ILE A 324 15.09 -0.34 -12.55
N MET A 325 15.52 -0.38 -13.81
CA MET A 325 15.55 -1.60 -14.63
C MET A 325 16.77 -2.49 -14.32
N THR A 326 17.97 -1.91 -14.22
CA THR A 326 19.22 -2.69 -14.18
C THR A 326 19.84 -2.81 -12.79
N ARG A 327 19.60 -1.84 -11.91
CA ARG A 327 20.21 -1.74 -10.57
C ARG A 327 19.26 -2.07 -9.43
N TRP A 328 17.98 -2.35 -9.73
CA TRP A 328 17.02 -2.81 -8.73
C TRP A 328 17.08 -4.33 -8.50
N THR A 329 18.14 -4.80 -7.85
CA THR A 329 18.29 -6.21 -7.49
C THR A 329 17.49 -6.52 -6.22
N ARG A 330 16.19 -6.78 -6.35
CA ARG A 330 15.35 -7.18 -5.19
C ARG A 330 15.82 -8.53 -4.65
N THR A 331 16.30 -8.57 -3.41
CA THR A 331 16.63 -9.84 -2.72
C THR A 331 15.38 -10.65 -2.37
N SER A 332 14.21 -10.01 -2.34
CA SER A 332 12.92 -10.70 -2.32
C SER A 332 11.87 -9.91 -3.13
N VAL A 333 11.24 -10.56 -4.10
CA VAL A 333 10.00 -10.06 -4.71
C VAL A 333 8.87 -10.85 -4.05
N PRO A 334 7.95 -10.21 -3.31
CA PRO A 334 6.76 -10.92 -2.83
C PRO A 334 6.05 -11.55 -4.02
N ARG A 335 5.74 -12.84 -3.96
CA ARG A 335 5.01 -13.57 -5.01
C ARG A 335 3.63 -12.97 -5.31
N THR A 336 3.18 -12.03 -4.48
CA THR A 336 1.85 -11.40 -4.46
C THR A 336 1.70 -10.16 -5.35
N ILE A 337 2.74 -9.70 -6.07
CA ILE A 337 2.57 -8.59 -7.03
C ILE A 337 1.92 -9.14 -8.31
N PRO A 338 0.78 -8.65 -8.80
CA PRO A 338 0.17 -9.14 -10.04
C PRO A 338 1.14 -9.08 -11.24
N SER A 339 0.94 -9.95 -12.24
CA SER A 339 1.82 -10.04 -13.41
C SER A 339 1.84 -8.72 -14.20
N HIS A 340 0.69 -8.11 -14.45
CA HIS A 340 0.56 -6.83 -15.17
C HIS A 340 1.33 -5.69 -14.49
N ALA A 341 1.32 -5.63 -13.16
CA ALA A 341 2.09 -4.65 -12.39
C ALA A 341 3.62 -4.81 -12.55
N ARG A 342 4.09 -5.92 -13.14
CA ARG A 342 5.51 -6.20 -13.43
C ARG A 342 5.88 -6.07 -14.91
N ARG A 343 4.90 -6.05 -15.82
CA ARG A 343 5.12 -6.05 -17.27
C ARG A 343 5.46 -4.70 -17.87
N TRP A 344 5.32 -3.62 -17.11
CA TRP A 344 5.64 -2.26 -17.56
C TRP A 344 7.01 -2.16 -18.24
N ARG A 345 8.02 -2.91 -17.77
CA ARG A 345 9.36 -2.93 -18.39
C ARG A 345 9.31 -3.48 -19.81
N ASP A 346 8.63 -4.61 -19.98
CA ASP A 346 8.54 -5.30 -21.27
C ASP A 346 7.64 -4.53 -22.23
N GLU A 347 6.54 -3.95 -21.71
CA GLU A 347 5.60 -3.12 -22.48
C GLU A 347 6.25 -1.83 -22.98
N LEU A 348 6.92 -1.07 -22.09
CA LEU A 348 7.63 0.14 -22.49
C LEU A 348 8.78 -0.15 -23.47
N GLN A 349 9.55 -1.22 -23.25
CA GLN A 349 10.62 -1.58 -24.19
C GLN A 349 10.08 -2.07 -25.54
N ALA A 350 8.95 -2.77 -25.56
CA ALA A 350 8.34 -3.22 -26.81
C ALA A 350 7.79 -2.05 -27.64
N GLU A 351 7.28 -1.01 -26.99
CA GLU A 351 6.72 0.17 -27.66
C GLU A 351 7.78 1.21 -28.02
N TYR A 352 8.69 1.53 -27.08
CA TYR A 352 9.62 2.66 -27.20
C TYR A 352 11.09 2.26 -27.39
N GLY A 353 11.43 0.97 -27.29
CA GLY A 353 12.80 0.48 -27.33
C GLY A 353 13.51 0.53 -25.96
N THR A 354 14.71 -0.05 -25.90
CA THR A 354 15.56 -0.04 -24.69
C THR A 354 16.06 1.37 -24.34
N PRO A 355 16.52 1.61 -23.09
CA PRO A 355 17.21 2.84 -22.72
C PRO A 355 18.35 3.25 -23.66
N GLU A 356 19.07 2.29 -24.23
CA GLU A 356 20.15 2.54 -25.18
C GLU A 356 19.64 2.91 -26.58
N GLU A 357 18.50 2.35 -26.99
CA GLU A 357 17.90 2.61 -28.32
C GLU A 357 17.13 3.93 -28.36
N ASN A 358 16.47 4.32 -27.27
CA ASN A 358 15.64 5.53 -27.19
C ASN A 358 15.85 6.32 -25.89
N PRO A 359 17.05 6.86 -25.66
CA PRO A 359 17.39 7.56 -24.42
C PRO A 359 16.49 8.78 -24.16
N GLU A 360 15.99 9.44 -25.21
CA GLU A 360 15.11 10.62 -25.09
C GLU A 360 13.76 10.28 -24.45
N PHE A 361 13.14 9.16 -24.83
CA PHE A 361 11.90 8.71 -24.20
C PHE A 361 12.09 8.35 -22.73
N TRP A 362 13.12 7.57 -22.41
CA TRP A 362 13.37 7.17 -21.02
C TRP A 362 13.74 8.38 -20.13
N ALA A 363 14.39 9.38 -20.70
CA ALA A 363 14.65 10.65 -20.02
C ALA A 363 13.36 11.45 -19.78
N SER A 364 12.43 11.51 -20.75
CA SER A 364 11.19 12.30 -20.63
C SER A 364 10.19 11.75 -19.59
N ILE A 365 10.30 10.46 -19.26
CA ILE A 365 9.51 9.83 -18.18
C ILE A 365 10.27 9.77 -16.85
N SER A 366 11.57 10.05 -16.80
CA SER A 366 12.37 9.99 -15.56
C SER A 366 12.35 11.32 -14.83
N ALA A 367 11.86 11.34 -13.59
CA ALA A 367 11.86 12.56 -12.76
C ALA A 367 13.27 13.13 -12.53
N ASN A 368 14.29 12.26 -12.47
CA ASN A 368 15.71 12.63 -12.35
C ASN A 368 16.19 13.59 -13.45
N THR A 369 15.58 13.57 -14.64
CA THR A 369 15.91 14.48 -15.74
C THR A 369 15.51 15.93 -15.48
N PHE A 370 14.53 16.15 -14.60
CA PHE A 370 13.87 17.45 -14.39
C PHE A 370 14.11 18.03 -12.99
N VAL A 371 15.12 17.53 -12.26
CA VAL A 371 15.35 17.92 -10.86
C VAL A 371 15.72 19.39 -10.67
N ASP A 372 16.24 20.05 -11.72
CA ASP A 372 16.48 21.49 -11.78
C ASP A 372 15.18 22.32 -11.80
N GLU A 373 14.05 21.66 -12.06
CA GLU A 373 12.72 22.26 -12.10
C GLU A 373 11.88 21.93 -10.85
N LEU A 374 12.46 21.30 -9.82
CA LEU A 374 11.75 21.03 -8.58
C LEU A 374 11.33 22.36 -7.90
N PRO A 375 10.07 22.48 -7.44
CA PRO A 375 9.57 23.72 -6.86
C PRO A 375 10.11 24.03 -5.46
N GLY A 376 10.77 23.07 -4.81
CA GLY A 376 11.27 23.22 -3.46
C GLY A 376 12.12 22.04 -2.99
N PRO A 377 12.56 22.06 -1.73
CA PRO A 377 13.61 21.18 -1.24
C PRO A 377 13.11 19.75 -0.98
N ILE A 378 14.03 18.78 -1.01
CA ILE A 378 13.76 17.36 -0.78
C ILE A 378 14.56 16.85 0.42
N GLN A 379 13.92 16.12 1.35
CA GLN A 379 14.61 15.36 2.40
C GLN A 379 14.45 13.86 2.20
N LEU A 380 15.56 13.13 2.19
CA LEU A 380 15.64 11.71 1.93
C LEU A 380 16.04 10.96 3.20
N HIS A 381 15.36 9.85 3.48
CA HIS A 381 15.66 8.94 4.60
C HIS A 381 15.80 7.51 4.10
N HIS A 382 16.89 6.81 4.42
CA HIS A 382 17.11 5.47 3.87
C HIS A 382 17.95 4.57 4.78
N GLY A 383 17.50 3.33 5.01
CA GLY A 383 18.22 2.34 5.80
C GLY A 383 19.33 1.67 4.98
N THR A 384 20.54 1.52 5.53
CA THR A 384 21.64 0.89 4.78
C THR A 384 21.48 -0.63 4.63
N ALA A 385 20.53 -1.25 5.34
CA ALA A 385 20.17 -2.66 5.23
C ALA A 385 18.80 -2.86 4.56
N ASP A 386 18.31 -1.86 3.82
CA ASP A 386 17.10 -1.97 3.02
C ASP A 386 17.24 -3.08 1.95
N GLY A 387 16.44 -4.15 2.11
CA GLY A 387 16.38 -5.27 1.16
C GLY A 387 15.35 -5.09 0.04
N SER A 388 14.55 -4.02 0.08
CA SER A 388 13.47 -3.74 -0.86
C SER A 388 13.89 -2.74 -1.93
N VAL A 389 14.47 -1.61 -1.53
CA VAL A 389 14.93 -0.54 -2.42
C VAL A 389 16.40 -0.25 -2.11
N PRO A 390 17.30 -0.20 -3.11
CA PRO A 390 18.70 0.12 -2.86
C PRO A 390 18.87 1.56 -2.36
N LEU A 391 19.69 1.75 -1.32
CA LEU A 391 20.16 3.08 -0.86
C LEU A 391 20.67 3.94 -2.02
N LEU A 392 21.32 3.28 -2.99
CA LEU A 392 21.81 3.88 -4.22
C LEU A 392 20.77 4.76 -4.93
N PHE A 393 19.48 4.45 -4.88
CA PHE A 393 18.46 5.27 -5.54
C PHE A 393 18.31 6.65 -4.88
N SER A 394 18.40 6.71 -3.55
CA SER A 394 18.41 8.00 -2.84
C SER A 394 19.74 8.74 -3.01
N GLU A 395 20.86 8.03 -3.13
CA GLU A 395 22.16 8.64 -3.43
C GLU A 395 22.18 9.28 -4.82
N LEU A 396 21.65 8.58 -5.84
CA LEU A 396 21.55 9.10 -7.20
C LEU A 396 20.65 10.34 -7.27
N LEU A 397 19.45 10.30 -6.65
CA LEU A 397 18.58 11.47 -6.64
C LEU A 397 19.24 12.68 -5.95
N ARG A 398 19.90 12.45 -4.81
CA ARG A 398 20.66 13.51 -4.13
C ARG A 398 21.70 14.10 -5.07
N ASP A 399 22.52 13.26 -5.70
CA ASP A 399 23.59 13.72 -6.58
C ASP A 399 23.04 14.50 -7.79
N ASP A 400 21.91 14.06 -8.37
CA ASP A 400 21.23 14.76 -9.47
C ASP A 400 20.73 16.14 -9.01
N ILE A 401 20.07 16.24 -7.86
CA ILE A 401 19.56 17.51 -7.31
C ILE A 401 20.72 18.46 -6.97
N GLU A 402 21.77 17.98 -6.31
CA GLU A 402 22.95 18.78 -5.97
C GLU A 402 23.67 19.28 -7.24
N ALA A 403 23.79 18.43 -8.27
CA ALA A 403 24.39 18.81 -9.54
C ALA A 403 23.58 19.89 -10.29
N ALA A 404 22.26 19.88 -10.14
CA ALA A 404 21.36 20.93 -10.63
C ALA A 404 21.36 22.20 -9.77
N GLY A 405 22.02 22.19 -8.61
CA GLY A 405 22.05 23.31 -7.66
C GLY A 405 20.79 23.43 -6.79
N GLY A 406 19.97 22.38 -6.72
CA GLY A 406 18.80 22.31 -5.85
C GLY A 406 19.15 21.97 -4.40
N GLU A 407 18.14 22.06 -3.52
CA GLU A 407 18.27 21.80 -2.09
C GLU A 407 17.82 20.37 -1.74
N VAL A 408 18.73 19.58 -1.19
CA VAL A 408 18.45 18.20 -0.77
C VAL A 408 19.23 17.81 0.48
N GLU A 409 18.60 17.03 1.35
CA GLU A 409 19.27 16.36 2.48
C GLU A 409 19.11 14.84 2.36
N LEU A 410 20.19 14.08 2.61
CA LEU A 410 20.12 12.63 2.74
C LEU A 410 20.56 12.16 4.12
N PHE A 411 19.66 11.45 4.81
CA PHE A 411 19.94 10.72 6.04
C PHE A 411 19.97 9.21 5.79
N SER A 412 21.16 8.62 5.90
CA SER A 412 21.34 7.17 5.88
C SER A 412 21.38 6.60 7.31
N TYR A 413 20.68 5.48 7.53
CA TYR A 413 20.53 4.84 8.83
C TYR A 413 21.23 3.49 8.85
N ALA A 414 22.39 3.43 9.52
CA ALA A 414 23.26 2.25 9.52
C ALA A 414 22.55 1.02 10.09
N GLY A 415 22.46 -0.04 9.28
CA GLY A 415 21.86 -1.33 9.66
C GLY A 415 20.34 -1.32 9.74
N ASP A 416 19.67 -0.22 9.39
CA ASP A 416 18.21 -0.12 9.45
C ASP A 416 17.54 -0.66 8.18
N ASP A 417 16.27 -1.03 8.31
CA ASP A 417 15.49 -1.69 7.26
C ASP A 417 14.72 -0.69 6.37
N HIS A 418 13.92 -1.24 5.45
CA HIS A 418 13.08 -0.46 4.52
C HIS A 418 12.11 0.50 5.23
N ASN A 419 11.64 0.14 6.43
CA ASN A 419 10.66 0.94 7.18
C ASN A 419 11.34 1.84 8.23
N LEU A 420 12.67 1.86 8.28
CA LEU A 420 13.46 2.52 9.31
C LEU A 420 13.03 2.09 10.72
N SER A 421 12.73 0.81 10.93
CA SER A 421 12.13 0.30 12.16
C SER A 421 12.92 0.68 13.42
N GLN A 422 14.24 0.78 13.34
CA GLN A 422 15.10 1.16 14.47
C GLN A 422 15.19 2.67 14.67
N SER A 423 15.15 3.42 13.58
CA SER A 423 15.36 4.88 13.56
C SER A 423 14.09 5.68 13.33
N PHE A 424 12.92 5.03 13.36
CA PHE A 424 11.62 5.60 13.02
C PHE A 424 11.38 6.95 13.71
N ASN A 425 11.56 7.01 15.04
CA ASN A 425 11.31 8.23 15.80
C ASN A 425 12.26 9.37 15.39
N THR A 426 13.53 9.06 15.11
CA THR A 426 14.51 10.05 14.66
C THR A 426 14.21 10.54 13.25
N ALA A 427 13.86 9.63 12.34
CA ALA A 427 13.45 9.99 10.99
C ALA A 427 12.17 10.84 11.01
N MET A 428 11.16 10.45 11.80
CA MET A 428 9.91 11.21 11.94
C MET A 428 10.14 12.62 12.50
N ALA A 429 10.97 12.75 13.54
CA ALA A 429 11.30 14.06 14.11
C ALA A 429 12.00 14.98 13.10
N ARG A 430 12.91 14.43 12.27
CA ARG A 430 13.56 15.19 11.18
C ARG A 430 12.57 15.60 10.10
N SER A 431 11.70 14.67 9.66
CA SER A 431 10.64 14.96 8.68
C SER A 431 9.74 16.11 9.14
N VAL A 432 9.30 16.07 10.41
CA VAL A 432 8.46 17.14 10.98
C VAL A 432 9.22 18.46 11.01
N ALA A 433 10.47 18.48 11.49
CA ALA A 433 11.26 19.69 11.53
C ALA A 433 11.49 20.32 10.14
N PHE A 434 11.69 19.49 9.12
CA PHE A 434 11.87 19.93 7.74
C PHE A 434 10.58 20.49 7.12
N PHE A 435 9.44 19.83 7.35
CA PHE A 435 8.16 20.42 6.96
C PHE A 435 7.85 21.71 7.73
N ASP A 436 8.23 21.81 9.01
CA ASP A 436 8.03 23.02 9.81
C ASP A 436 8.83 24.18 9.21
N GLU A 437 10.08 23.95 8.79
CA GLU A 437 10.94 24.99 8.20
C GLU A 437 10.36 25.62 6.93
N VAL A 438 9.68 24.82 6.09
CA VAL A 438 9.15 25.29 4.80
C VAL A 438 7.68 25.75 4.90
N LEU A 439 6.88 25.08 5.73
CA LEU A 439 5.41 25.26 5.72
C LEU A 439 4.87 26.07 6.90
N LYS A 440 5.67 26.37 7.94
CA LYS A 440 5.21 27.12 9.12
C LYS A 440 5.93 28.46 9.25
#